data_AF-A0A9J7KHN5-F1
#
_entry.id   AF-A0A9J7KHN5-F1
#
_cell.length_a   1.000
_cell.length_b   1.000
_cell.length_c   1.000
_cell.angle_alpha   90.00
_cell.angle_beta   90.00
_cell.angle_gamma   90.00
#
_symmetry.space_group_name_H-M   'P 1'
#
loop_
_entity.id
_entity.type
_entity.pdbx_description
1 polymer ?
#
loop_
_entity_poly.entity_id
_entity_poly.type
_entity_poly.pdbx_seq_one_letter_code
_entity_poly.pdbx_strand_id
1 'polypeptide(L)'
;MGPREMFNDTPQSYKEKVKSKIEYLLGKQDDLQMELHQLRGDLVRSIAGEARRPGALSSVKTKKGKSKGKKKSRRSKAKKSGVSGASSAVSKSAQLRRMGDKELLASLTKPERETLEAVFQVKKVKAEMMSREDRIRKLETRITNLRDEIRRADWKLTRQREADMRQFTQSPGFRRAQSSRYRTLHPEVDVELEVEDLKEALFQVNSHLSAKELDFISHAAT
;
A
#
# COMPACT_ATOMS: atom_id res chain seq x y z
N MET A 1 25.17 -35.93 -0.92
CA MET A 1 24.85 -34.50 -0.70
C MET A 1 25.07 -33.78 -2.02
N GLY A 2 24.05 -33.76 -2.90
CA GLY A 2 24.14 -33.10 -4.20
C GLY A 2 24.05 -31.57 -4.07
N PRO A 3 24.68 -30.81 -4.97
CA PRO A 3 24.59 -29.35 -4.96
C PRO A 3 23.14 -28.94 -5.21
N ARG A 4 22.60 -28.21 -4.24
CA ARG A 4 21.24 -27.70 -4.20
C ARG A 4 20.90 -26.89 -5.45
N GLU A 5 19.74 -27.22 -6.01
CA GLU A 5 18.91 -26.40 -6.88
C GLU A 5 18.95 -24.92 -6.47
N MET A 6 19.81 -24.11 -7.08
CA MET A 6 19.90 -22.68 -6.74
C MET A 6 19.69 -21.76 -7.94
N PHE A 7 19.44 -22.27 -9.16
CA PHE A 7 19.34 -21.43 -10.36
C PHE A 7 18.43 -21.98 -11.47
N ASN A 8 17.22 -22.47 -11.13
CA ASN A 8 16.24 -22.91 -12.14
C ASN A 8 14.99 -22.02 -12.25
N ASP A 9 15.01 -20.81 -11.68
CA ASP A 9 13.92 -19.87 -11.96
C ASP A 9 14.14 -19.21 -13.32
N THR A 10 13.25 -19.51 -14.27
CA THR A 10 13.15 -18.68 -15.48
C THR A 10 12.86 -17.24 -15.07
N PRO A 11 13.26 -16.23 -15.86
CA PRO A 11 12.93 -14.82 -15.58
C PRO A 11 11.43 -14.59 -15.33
N GLN A 12 10.59 -15.39 -15.98
CA GLN A 12 9.15 -15.39 -15.77
C GLN A 12 8.75 -15.96 -14.40
N SER A 13 9.31 -17.11 -13.98
CA SER A 13 9.11 -17.68 -12.63
C SER A 13 9.50 -16.68 -11.54
N TYR A 14 10.64 -16.00 -11.70
CA TYR A 14 11.08 -14.98 -10.75
C TYR A 14 10.09 -13.81 -10.66
N LYS A 15 9.63 -13.30 -11.81
CA LYS A 15 8.67 -12.20 -11.87
C LYS A 15 7.34 -12.56 -11.20
N GLU A 16 6.84 -13.77 -11.43
CA GLU A 16 5.63 -14.25 -10.75
C GLU A 16 5.83 -14.34 -9.23
N LYS A 17 6.97 -14.85 -8.74
CA LYS A 17 7.28 -14.84 -7.30
C LYS A 17 7.28 -13.43 -6.71
N VAL A 18 7.86 -12.45 -7.41
CA VAL A 18 7.87 -11.05 -6.97
C VAL A 18 6.45 -10.47 -6.97
N LYS A 19 5.61 -10.76 -7.98
CA LYS A 19 4.21 -10.34 -8.02
C LYS A 19 3.39 -10.94 -6.88
N SER A 20 3.47 -12.25 -6.66
CA SER A 20 2.79 -12.90 -5.54
C SER A 20 3.25 -12.33 -4.19
N LYS A 21 4.53 -11.95 -4.07
CA LYS A 21 5.03 -11.27 -2.88
C LYS A 21 4.42 -9.88 -2.70
N ILE A 22 4.26 -9.11 -3.78
CA ILE A 22 3.58 -7.80 -3.76
C ILE A 22 2.13 -7.97 -3.31
N GLU A 23 1.39 -8.91 -3.88
CA GLU A 23 -0.01 -9.19 -3.52
C GLU A 23 -0.16 -9.56 -2.05
N TYR A 24 0.72 -10.43 -1.53
CA TYR A 24 0.75 -10.76 -0.12
C TYR A 24 1.02 -9.53 0.78
N LEU A 25 1.91 -8.64 0.37
CA LEU A 25 2.21 -7.42 1.13
C LEU A 25 1.06 -6.41 1.07
N LEU A 26 0.32 -6.34 -0.05
CA LEU A 26 -0.89 -5.54 -0.18
C LEU A 26 -1.99 -6.06 0.76
N GLY A 27 -2.24 -7.37 0.80
CA GLY A 27 -3.21 -7.93 1.76
C GLY A 27 -2.86 -7.60 3.21
N LYS A 28 -1.58 -7.68 3.59
CA LYS A 28 -1.12 -7.24 4.92
C LYS A 28 -1.30 -5.74 5.17
N GLN A 29 -1.15 -4.93 4.14
CA GLN A 29 -1.35 -3.48 4.24
C GLN A 29 -2.84 -3.20 4.51
N ASP A 30 -3.74 -3.89 3.81
CA ASP A 30 -5.19 -3.77 3.99
C ASP A 30 -5.61 -4.19 5.41
N ASP A 31 -5.09 -5.30 5.92
CA ASP A 31 -5.31 -5.74 7.31
C ASP A 31 -4.91 -4.66 8.32
N LEU A 32 -3.71 -4.08 8.16
CA LEU A 32 -3.22 -3.01 9.02
C LEU A 32 -4.07 -1.73 8.90
N GLN A 33 -4.58 -1.43 7.71
CA GLN A 33 -5.48 -0.28 7.51
C GLN A 33 -6.82 -0.49 8.21
N MET A 34 -7.37 -1.71 8.17
CA MET A 34 -8.58 -2.05 8.94
C MET A 34 -8.34 -1.95 10.45
N GLU A 35 -7.23 -2.51 10.95
CA GLU A 35 -6.84 -2.37 12.36
C GLU A 35 -6.72 -0.91 12.77
N LEU A 36 -6.11 -0.08 11.92
CA LEU A 36 -5.96 1.36 12.17
C LEU A 36 -7.32 2.07 12.20
N HIS A 37 -8.23 1.72 11.30
CA HIS A 37 -9.61 2.23 11.34
C HIS A 37 -10.31 1.87 12.66
N GLN A 38 -10.14 0.63 13.12
CA GLN A 38 -10.68 0.19 14.41
C GLN A 38 -10.08 0.98 15.58
N LEU A 39 -8.75 1.15 15.60
CA LEU A 39 -8.05 1.94 16.63
C LEU A 39 -8.49 3.41 16.64
N ARG A 40 -8.81 4.00 15.48
CA ARG A 40 -9.41 5.35 15.41
C ARG A 40 -10.77 5.39 16.11
N GLY A 41 -11.58 4.36 15.95
CA GLY A 41 -12.84 4.19 16.68
C GLY A 41 -12.64 4.02 18.18
N ASP A 42 -11.66 3.20 18.58
CA ASP A 42 -11.30 2.99 19.99
C ASP A 42 -10.75 4.25 20.65
N LEU A 43 -9.99 5.07 19.90
CA LEU A 43 -9.51 6.37 20.37
C LEU A 43 -10.68 7.31 20.68
N VAL A 44 -11.65 7.39 19.76
CA VAL A 44 -12.87 8.18 19.94
C VAL A 44 -13.64 7.73 21.18
N ARG A 45 -13.88 6.42 21.32
CA ARG A 45 -14.56 5.85 22.49
C ARG A 45 -13.79 6.09 23.78
N SER A 46 -12.46 5.97 23.76
CA SER A 46 -11.61 6.18 24.94
C SER A 46 -11.67 7.62 25.43
N ILE A 47 -11.55 8.59 24.52
CA ILE A 47 -11.64 10.01 24.87
C ILE A 47 -13.05 10.36 25.37
N ALA A 48 -14.10 9.88 24.70
CA ALA A 48 -15.48 10.11 25.11
C ALA A 48 -15.80 9.48 26.48
N GLY A 49 -15.33 8.25 26.72
CA GLY A 49 -15.47 7.56 28.00
C GLY A 49 -14.77 8.31 29.13
N GLU A 50 -13.56 8.81 28.87
CA GLU A 50 -12.79 9.59 29.84
C GLU A 50 -13.47 10.95 30.11
N ALA A 51 -13.99 11.62 29.09
CA ALA A 51 -14.72 12.88 29.24
C ALA A 51 -15.99 12.75 30.11
N ARG A 52 -16.63 11.57 30.09
CA ARG A 52 -17.83 11.27 30.90
C ARG A 52 -17.49 10.92 32.35
N ARG A 53 -16.21 10.71 32.70
CA ARG A 53 -15.80 10.42 34.08
C ARG A 53 -15.97 11.66 34.97
N PRO A 54 -16.53 11.50 36.18
CA PRO A 54 -16.63 12.60 37.14
C PRO A 54 -15.26 13.21 37.41
N GLY A 55 -15.14 14.54 37.29
CA GLY A 55 -13.91 15.25 37.61
C GLY A 55 -12.84 15.28 36.51
N ALA A 56 -12.99 14.53 35.41
CA ALA A 56 -12.01 14.46 34.32
C ALA A 56 -11.68 15.83 33.69
N LEU A 57 -12.67 16.72 33.64
CA LEU A 57 -12.54 18.07 33.08
C LEU A 57 -12.47 19.16 34.17
N SER A 58 -12.41 18.79 35.45
CA SER A 58 -12.48 19.75 36.56
C SER A 58 -11.21 20.60 36.71
N SER A 59 -10.07 20.08 36.26
CA SER A 59 -8.77 20.76 36.26
C SER A 59 -8.64 21.80 35.14
N VAL A 60 -9.51 21.74 34.13
CA VAL A 60 -9.51 22.68 33.00
C VAL A 60 -10.09 24.00 33.46
N LYS A 61 -9.20 24.94 33.79
CA LYS A 61 -9.59 26.31 34.14
C LYS A 61 -10.22 26.97 32.91
N THR A 62 -11.55 26.94 32.82
CA THR A 62 -12.26 27.84 31.92
C THR A 62 -11.93 29.26 32.39
N LYS A 63 -11.20 30.05 31.58
CA LYS A 63 -11.01 31.48 31.84
C LYS A 63 -12.42 32.08 31.96
N LYS A 64 -12.86 32.30 33.20
CA LYS A 64 -14.10 33.00 33.49
C LYS A 64 -13.91 34.39 32.91
N GLY A 65 -14.55 34.68 31.78
CA GLY A 65 -14.54 36.01 31.20
C GLY A 65 -14.94 36.98 32.31
N LYS A 66 -14.05 37.93 32.64
CA LYS A 66 -14.44 39.10 33.42
C LYS A 66 -15.49 39.81 32.55
N SER A 67 -16.77 39.54 32.80
CA SER A 67 -17.80 40.44 32.32
C SER A 67 -17.50 41.79 32.99
N LYS A 68 -17.15 42.79 32.17
CA LYS A 68 -17.11 44.19 32.60
C LYS A 68 -18.57 44.58 32.89
N GLY A 69 -19.08 44.16 34.03
CA GLY A 69 -20.33 44.64 34.60
C GLY A 69 -20.16 46.09 34.98
N LYS A 70 -20.71 46.99 34.17
CA LYS A 70 -20.85 48.41 34.48
C LYS A 70 -21.70 48.51 35.76
N LYS A 71 -21.11 49.02 36.84
CA LYS A 71 -21.69 49.22 38.16
C LYS A 71 -22.98 50.06 38.05
N LYS A 72 -24.16 49.47 38.22
CA LYS A 72 -25.37 50.21 38.63
C LYS A 72 -25.72 49.79 40.05
N SER A 73 -25.55 50.76 40.94
CA SER A 73 -26.03 50.76 42.32
C SER A 73 -27.53 50.47 42.36
N ARG A 74 -27.95 49.44 43.11
CA ARG A 74 -29.06 49.57 44.06
C ARG A 74 -29.09 48.40 45.05
N ARG A 75 -29.08 48.83 46.31
CA ARG A 75 -29.21 48.13 47.58
C ARG A 75 -30.46 47.25 47.64
N SER A 76 -30.31 45.96 47.92
CA SER A 76 -31.26 45.22 48.75
C SER A 76 -30.60 44.00 49.38
N LYS A 77 -31.01 43.76 50.62
CA LYS A 77 -30.45 42.85 51.61
C LYS A 77 -31.14 41.50 51.42
N ALA A 78 -30.42 40.46 51.04
CA ALA A 78 -30.90 39.08 51.11
C ALA A 78 -29.75 38.14 51.45
N LYS A 79 -29.74 37.65 52.70
CA LYS A 79 -29.06 36.42 53.08
C LYS A 79 -29.74 35.28 52.31
N LYS A 80 -29.02 34.56 51.43
CA LYS A 80 -29.13 33.10 51.25
C LYS A 80 -28.14 32.56 50.21
N SER A 81 -27.58 31.42 50.59
CA SER A 81 -26.97 30.34 49.78
C SER A 81 -25.79 30.70 48.87
N GLY A 82 -24.59 30.49 49.41
CA GLY A 82 -23.46 30.06 48.60
C GLY A 82 -23.69 28.63 48.10
N VAL A 83 -24.29 28.48 46.92
CA VAL A 83 -24.30 27.24 46.13
C VAL A 83 -24.39 27.64 44.66
N SER A 84 -23.27 27.85 43.98
CA SER A 84 -23.31 28.07 42.51
C SER A 84 -22.13 27.46 41.74
N GLY A 85 -21.26 26.70 42.41
CA GLY A 85 -20.20 25.92 41.74
C GLY A 85 -20.62 24.49 41.39
N ALA A 86 -21.30 23.80 42.31
CA ALA A 86 -21.57 22.37 42.20
C ALA A 86 -22.71 22.02 41.22
N SER A 87 -23.78 22.83 41.16
CA SER A 87 -24.95 22.55 40.31
C SER A 87 -24.64 22.63 38.81
N SER A 88 -23.76 23.55 38.40
CA SER A 88 -23.34 23.74 37.01
C SER A 88 -22.49 22.57 36.47
N ALA A 89 -21.57 22.06 37.28
CA ALA A 89 -20.72 20.92 36.90
C ALA A 89 -21.52 19.60 36.80
N VAL A 90 -22.50 19.41 37.69
CA VAL A 90 -23.46 18.29 37.61
C VAL A 90 -24.31 18.40 36.34
N SER A 91 -24.71 19.60 35.93
CA SER A 91 -25.45 19.83 34.68
C SER A 91 -24.65 19.50 33.43
N LYS A 92 -23.37 19.91 33.35
CA LYS A 92 -22.51 19.64 32.18
C LYS A 92 -22.16 18.15 32.06
N SER A 93 -21.86 17.48 33.18
CA SER A 93 -21.58 16.04 33.16
C SER A 93 -22.80 15.20 32.76
N ALA A 94 -24.00 15.57 33.20
CA ALA A 94 -25.24 14.92 32.75
C ALA A 94 -25.50 15.11 31.25
N GLN A 95 -25.19 16.29 30.70
CA GLN A 95 -25.31 16.58 29.27
C GLN A 95 -24.33 15.74 28.44
N LEU A 96 -23.05 15.68 28.82
CA LEU A 96 -22.03 14.89 28.11
C LEU A 96 -22.35 13.39 28.05
N ARG A 97 -23.05 12.84 29.06
CA ARG A 97 -23.48 11.43 29.06
C ARG A 97 -24.55 11.11 28.02
N ARG A 98 -25.33 12.11 27.59
CA ARG A 98 -26.42 11.95 26.61
C ARG A 98 -25.97 12.15 25.16
N MET A 99 -24.78 12.71 24.94
CA MET A 99 -24.24 12.99 23.61
C MET A 99 -23.59 11.75 23.00
N GLY A 100 -23.72 11.59 21.68
CA GLY A 100 -22.94 10.59 20.94
C GLY A 100 -21.44 10.88 20.96
N ASP A 101 -20.57 9.89 20.81
CA ASP A 101 -19.12 10.05 21.01
C ASP A 101 -18.50 11.11 20.08
N LYS A 102 -18.92 11.16 18.81
CA LYS A 102 -18.45 12.15 17.83
C LYS A 102 -18.92 13.56 18.16
N GLU A 103 -20.17 13.70 18.57
CA GLU A 103 -20.76 14.99 18.98
C GLU A 103 -20.11 15.51 20.26
N LEU A 104 -19.88 14.60 21.22
CA LEU A 104 -19.19 14.89 22.46
C LEU A 104 -17.80 15.44 22.16
N LEU A 105 -17.01 14.74 21.35
CA LEU A 105 -15.69 15.23 20.92
C LEU A 105 -15.75 16.62 20.30
N ALA A 106 -16.71 16.86 19.39
CA ALA A 106 -16.91 18.17 18.77
C ALA A 106 -17.23 19.27 19.80
N SER A 107 -17.96 18.95 20.86
CA SER A 107 -18.31 19.90 21.93
C SER A 107 -17.16 20.23 22.90
N LEU A 108 -16.12 19.38 22.96
CA LEU A 108 -14.97 19.61 23.84
C LEU A 108 -14.13 20.79 23.35
N THR A 109 -13.81 21.68 24.27
CA THR A 109 -12.86 22.77 24.02
C THR A 109 -11.43 22.21 23.85
N LYS A 110 -10.57 22.95 23.15
CA LYS A 110 -9.16 22.58 22.95
C LYS A 110 -8.43 22.14 24.25
N PRO A 111 -8.49 22.90 25.37
CA PRO A 111 -7.80 22.49 26.59
C PRO A 111 -8.43 21.23 27.23
N GLU A 112 -9.75 21.01 27.11
CA GLU A 112 -10.39 19.78 27.58
C GLU A 112 -9.89 18.57 26.79
N ARG A 113 -9.74 18.69 25.47
CA ARG A 113 -9.15 17.65 24.64
C ARG A 113 -7.71 17.36 25.05
N GLU A 114 -6.88 18.38 25.21
CA GLU A 114 -5.47 18.21 25.62
C GLU A 114 -5.35 17.48 26.96
N THR A 115 -6.21 17.79 27.94
CA THR A 115 -6.22 17.07 29.22
C THR A 115 -6.62 15.60 29.08
N LEU A 116 -7.60 15.29 28.24
CA LEU A 116 -8.03 13.90 28.02
C LEU A 116 -7.01 13.12 27.19
N GLU A 117 -6.32 13.79 26.26
CA GLU A 117 -5.23 13.20 25.49
C GLU A 117 -4.00 12.88 26.33
N ALA A 118 -3.82 13.57 27.46
CA ALA A 118 -2.76 13.27 28.41
C ALA A 118 -2.97 11.95 29.17
N VAL A 119 -4.19 11.40 29.17
CA VAL A 119 -4.56 10.18 29.89
C VAL A 119 -3.85 8.96 29.28
N PHE A 120 -3.33 8.10 30.15
CA PHE A 120 -2.52 6.94 29.78
C PHE A 120 -3.20 6.05 28.72
N GLN A 121 -4.49 5.76 28.89
CA GLN A 121 -5.24 4.92 27.95
C GLN A 121 -5.30 5.54 26.55
N VAL A 122 -5.51 6.86 26.45
CA VAL A 122 -5.53 7.59 25.18
C VAL A 122 -4.14 7.59 24.54
N LYS A 123 -3.08 7.80 25.33
CA LYS A 123 -1.69 7.70 24.86
C LYS A 123 -1.35 6.32 24.32
N LYS A 124 -1.81 5.24 24.99
CA LYS A 124 -1.58 3.87 24.55
C LYS A 124 -2.18 3.62 23.16
N VAL A 125 -3.46 3.98 22.97
CA VAL A 125 -4.13 3.84 21.67
C VAL A 125 -3.44 4.68 20.59
N LYS A 126 -3.04 5.92 20.89
CA LYS A 126 -2.27 6.76 19.96
C LYS A 126 -0.92 6.13 19.58
N ALA A 127 -0.20 5.55 20.54
CA ALA A 127 1.07 4.88 20.28
C ALA A 127 0.89 3.64 19.40
N GLU A 128 -0.16 2.85 19.63
CA GLU A 128 -0.51 1.71 18.78
C GLU A 128 -0.85 2.17 17.35
N MET A 129 -1.64 3.23 17.19
CA MET A 129 -1.92 3.83 15.88
C MET A 129 -0.63 4.24 15.15
N MET A 130 0.27 4.97 15.81
CA MET A 130 1.54 5.38 15.22
C MET A 130 2.40 4.17 14.80
N SER A 131 2.39 3.10 15.60
CA SER A 131 3.09 1.85 15.27
C SER A 131 2.51 1.18 14.01
N ARG A 132 1.18 1.20 13.85
CA ARG A 132 0.51 0.66 12.66
C ARG A 132 0.78 1.52 11.42
N GLU A 133 0.72 2.84 11.54
CA GLU A 133 1.08 3.78 10.47
C GLU A 133 2.53 3.58 10.01
N ASP A 134 3.46 3.38 10.94
CA ASP A 134 4.86 3.13 10.60
C ASP A 134 5.06 1.80 9.86
N ARG A 135 4.34 0.74 10.28
CA ARG A 135 4.34 -0.54 9.57
C ARG A 135 3.77 -0.42 8.16
N ILE A 136 2.69 0.34 7.97
CA ILE A 136 2.10 0.60 6.64
C ILE A 136 3.13 1.30 5.74
N ARG A 137 3.78 2.38 6.22
CA ARG A 137 4.83 3.09 5.45
C ARG A 137 5.97 2.17 5.03
N LYS A 138 6.39 1.25 5.92
CA LYS A 138 7.43 0.26 5.61
C LYS A 138 6.99 -0.73 4.54
N LEU A 139 5.73 -1.19 4.59
CA LEU A 139 5.17 -2.06 3.56
C LEU A 139 5.06 -1.34 2.20
N GLU A 140 4.57 -0.10 2.18
CA GLU A 140 4.51 0.74 0.98
C GLU A 140 5.88 0.88 0.32
N THR A 141 6.89 1.24 1.11
CA THR A 141 8.28 1.34 0.64
C THR A 141 8.80 0.01 0.09
N ARG A 142 8.43 -1.12 0.71
CA ARG A 142 8.84 -2.43 0.21
C ARG A 142 8.14 -2.77 -1.10
N ILE A 143 6.84 -2.46 -1.23
CA ILE A 143 6.06 -2.68 -2.44
C ILE A 143 6.60 -1.84 -3.60
N THR A 144 6.91 -0.56 -3.37
CA THR A 144 7.52 0.30 -4.40
C THR A 144 8.84 -0.25 -4.89
N ASN A 145 9.71 -0.70 -3.97
CA ASN A 145 11.00 -1.28 -4.31
C ASN A 145 10.86 -2.56 -5.15
N LEU A 146 9.90 -3.45 -4.82
CA LEU A 146 9.62 -4.66 -5.59
C LEU A 146 9.04 -4.34 -6.98
N ARG A 147 8.18 -3.33 -7.09
CA ARG A 147 7.67 -2.85 -8.39
C ARG A 147 8.79 -2.28 -9.26
N ASP A 148 9.72 -1.53 -8.67
CA ASP A 148 10.90 -1.00 -9.36
C ASP A 148 11.88 -2.11 -9.76
N GLU A 149 11.98 -3.17 -8.97
CA GLU A 149 12.75 -4.36 -9.31
C GLU A 149 12.20 -5.06 -10.56
N ILE A 150 10.88 -5.29 -10.63
CA ILE A 150 10.22 -5.80 -11.84
C ILE A 150 10.52 -4.90 -13.04
N ARG A 151 10.35 -3.57 -12.88
CA ARG A 151 10.59 -2.61 -13.97
C ARG A 151 12.04 -2.68 -14.48
N ARG A 152 13.02 -2.79 -13.57
CA ARG A 152 14.43 -2.92 -13.94
C ARG A 152 14.74 -4.24 -14.62
N ALA A 153 14.13 -5.34 -14.17
CA ALA A 153 14.26 -6.65 -14.81
C ALA A 153 13.70 -6.62 -16.25
N ASP A 154 12.49 -6.06 -16.43
CA ASP A 154 11.87 -5.89 -17.73
C ASP A 154 12.74 -5.03 -18.66
N TRP A 155 13.26 -3.90 -18.17
CA TRP A 155 14.14 -3.02 -18.95
C TRP A 155 15.43 -3.73 -19.41
N LYS A 156 16.06 -4.51 -18.53
CA LYS A 156 17.26 -5.30 -18.88
C LYS A 156 16.95 -6.34 -19.95
N LEU A 157 15.83 -7.05 -19.82
CA LEU A 157 15.41 -8.07 -20.79
C LEU A 157 15.15 -7.45 -22.17
N THR A 158 14.45 -6.31 -22.22
CA THR A 158 14.21 -5.59 -23.48
C THR A 158 15.52 -5.12 -24.12
N ARG A 159 16.41 -4.51 -23.33
CA ARG A 159 17.75 -4.10 -23.80
C ARG A 159 18.56 -5.26 -24.36
N GLN A 160 18.52 -6.43 -23.70
CA GLN A 160 19.21 -7.62 -24.15
C GLN A 160 18.61 -8.13 -25.48
N ARG A 161 17.28 -8.24 -25.57
CA ARG A 161 16.60 -8.64 -26.82
C ARG A 161 16.91 -7.68 -27.97
N GLU A 162 16.95 -6.38 -27.73
CA GLU A 162 17.36 -5.38 -28.73
C GLU A 162 18.82 -5.57 -29.16
N ALA A 163 19.72 -5.87 -28.23
CA ALA A 163 21.12 -6.14 -28.53
C ALA A 163 21.29 -7.42 -29.35
N ASP A 164 20.60 -8.50 -28.96
CA ASP A 164 20.61 -9.78 -29.67
C ASP A 164 20.05 -9.59 -31.09
N MET A 165 18.89 -8.93 -31.24
CA MET A 165 18.31 -8.60 -32.55
C MET A 165 19.24 -7.74 -33.39
N ARG A 166 19.95 -6.79 -32.80
CA ARG A 166 20.97 -5.99 -33.51
C ARG A 166 22.15 -6.85 -33.95
N GLN A 167 22.63 -7.79 -33.14
CA GLN A 167 23.70 -8.71 -33.55
C GLN A 167 23.26 -9.65 -34.69
N PHE A 168 22.04 -10.17 -34.62
CA PHE A 168 21.46 -10.99 -35.69
C PHE A 168 21.24 -10.20 -36.99
N THR A 169 20.79 -8.95 -36.90
CA THR A 169 20.56 -8.09 -38.08
C THR A 169 21.85 -7.44 -38.61
N GLN A 170 22.87 -7.25 -37.76
CA GLN A 170 24.17 -6.66 -38.08
C GLN A 170 25.29 -7.65 -38.40
N SER A 171 24.98 -8.88 -38.82
CA SER A 171 25.95 -9.63 -39.63
C SER A 171 25.63 -9.52 -41.12
N PRO A 172 25.88 -8.35 -41.77
CA PRO A 172 26.15 -8.36 -43.19
C PRO A 172 27.27 -9.34 -43.55
N GLY A 173 28.18 -9.66 -42.61
CA GLY A 173 29.22 -10.66 -42.80
C GLY A 173 28.66 -12.07 -43.01
N PHE A 174 27.64 -12.49 -42.27
CA PHE A 174 27.03 -13.83 -42.41
C PHE A 174 26.21 -13.95 -43.70
N ARG A 175 25.42 -12.92 -44.04
CA ARG A 175 24.72 -12.85 -45.34
C ARG A 175 25.68 -12.67 -46.52
N ARG A 176 26.81 -11.97 -46.33
CA ARG A 176 27.84 -11.78 -47.37
C ARG A 176 28.82 -12.96 -47.53
N ALA A 177 29.04 -13.76 -46.48
CA ALA A 177 29.98 -14.90 -46.46
C ALA A 177 29.36 -16.22 -46.90
N GLN A 178 28.06 -16.27 -47.21
CA GLN A 178 27.50 -17.42 -47.90
C GLN A 178 28.11 -17.50 -49.31
N SER A 179 28.75 -18.63 -49.60
CA SER A 179 29.44 -18.87 -50.87
C SER A 179 28.52 -18.60 -52.06
N SER A 180 29.09 -18.24 -53.22
CA SER A 180 28.31 -18.06 -54.46
C SER A 180 27.42 -19.27 -54.77
N ARG A 181 27.88 -20.48 -54.41
CA ARG A 181 27.15 -21.75 -54.53
C ARG A 181 25.92 -21.83 -53.63
N TYR A 182 25.96 -21.26 -52.43
CA TYR A 182 24.81 -21.21 -51.52
C TYR A 182 23.75 -20.24 -52.04
N ARG A 183 24.14 -19.06 -52.55
CA ARG A 183 23.19 -18.11 -53.18
C ARG A 183 22.55 -18.62 -54.46
N THR A 184 23.23 -19.50 -55.19
CA THR A 184 22.67 -20.13 -56.40
C THR A 184 21.71 -21.27 -56.06
N LEU A 185 21.97 -22.01 -54.98
CA LEU A 185 21.07 -23.07 -54.50
C LEU A 185 19.87 -22.51 -53.72
N HIS A 186 20.02 -21.33 -53.11
CA HIS A 186 18.99 -20.64 -52.34
C HIS A 186 18.95 -19.16 -52.75
N PRO A 187 18.31 -18.83 -53.88
CA PRO A 187 18.09 -17.44 -54.26
C PRO A 187 17.33 -16.73 -53.14
N GLU A 188 17.70 -15.49 -52.82
CA GLU A 188 17.01 -14.67 -51.84
C GLU A 188 15.55 -14.50 -52.28
N VAL A 189 14.67 -15.33 -51.74
CA VAL A 189 13.24 -15.13 -51.89
C VAL A 189 12.90 -14.06 -50.87
N ASP A 190 12.72 -12.84 -51.36
CA ASP A 190 12.18 -11.73 -50.57
C ASP A 190 10.71 -12.06 -50.32
N VAL A 191 10.45 -12.87 -49.30
CA VAL A 191 9.09 -13.20 -48.89
C VAL A 191 8.80 -12.44 -47.61
N GLU A 192 7.99 -11.40 -47.74
CA GLU A 192 6.95 -11.16 -46.75
C GLU A 192 6.04 -12.40 -46.77
N LEU A 193 6.48 -13.46 -46.09
CA LEU A 193 5.71 -14.70 -45.91
C LEU A 193 4.51 -14.35 -45.05
N GLU A 194 3.32 -14.41 -45.63
CA GLU A 194 2.09 -14.39 -44.85
C GLU A 194 2.12 -15.57 -43.87
N VAL A 195 1.82 -15.29 -42.60
CA VAL A 195 1.98 -16.25 -41.49
C VAL A 195 1.19 -17.54 -41.72
N GLU A 196 0.11 -17.47 -42.51
CA GLU A 196 -0.72 -18.63 -42.85
C GLU A 196 -0.06 -19.53 -43.89
N ASP A 197 0.63 -18.99 -44.90
CA ASP A 197 1.40 -19.77 -45.87
C ASP A 197 2.59 -20.49 -45.21
N LEU A 198 3.22 -19.84 -44.23
CA LEU A 198 4.29 -20.46 -43.43
C LEU A 198 3.76 -21.61 -42.56
N LYS A 199 2.58 -21.44 -41.95
CA LYS A 199 1.93 -22.51 -41.18
C LYS A 199 1.58 -23.70 -42.07
N GLU A 200 1.04 -23.46 -43.26
CA GLU A 200 0.61 -24.52 -44.17
C GLU A 200 1.82 -25.28 -44.71
N ALA A 201 2.90 -24.58 -45.07
CA ALA A 201 4.17 -25.19 -45.45
C ALA A 201 4.82 -25.98 -44.30
N LEU A 202 4.80 -25.45 -43.07
CA LEU A 202 5.30 -26.16 -41.88
C LEU A 202 4.45 -27.40 -41.55
N PHE A 203 3.14 -27.36 -41.81
CA PHE A 203 2.27 -28.51 -41.62
C PHE A 203 2.58 -29.62 -42.63
N GLN A 204 2.82 -29.26 -43.89
CA GLN A 204 3.22 -30.22 -44.93
C GLN A 204 4.57 -30.86 -44.62
N VAL A 205 5.57 -30.08 -44.17
CA VAL A 205 6.88 -30.62 -43.80
C VAL A 205 6.80 -31.48 -42.53
N ASN A 206 6.04 -31.06 -41.51
CA ASN A 206 5.89 -31.82 -40.27
C ASN A 206 5.09 -33.11 -40.42
N SER A 207 4.24 -33.24 -41.46
CA SER A 207 3.49 -34.48 -41.73
C SER A 207 4.37 -35.65 -42.20
N HIS A 208 5.65 -35.39 -42.50
CA HIS A 208 6.62 -36.40 -42.94
C HIS A 208 7.79 -36.61 -41.98
N LEU A 209 7.79 -35.96 -40.81
CA LEU A 209 8.86 -36.14 -39.83
C LEU A 209 8.72 -37.46 -39.08
N SER A 210 9.81 -38.21 -39.01
CA SER A 210 9.89 -39.39 -38.16
C SER A 210 10.02 -38.99 -36.69
N ALA A 211 9.63 -39.87 -35.78
CA ALA A 211 9.68 -39.61 -34.33
C ALA A 211 11.08 -39.15 -33.84
N LYS A 212 12.16 -39.56 -34.51
CA LYS A 212 13.53 -39.16 -34.18
C LYS A 212 13.85 -37.71 -34.57
N GLU A 213 13.23 -37.21 -35.63
CA GLU A 213 13.44 -35.83 -36.11
C GLU A 213 12.62 -34.84 -35.28
N LEU A 214 11.43 -35.25 -34.82
CA LEU A 214 10.66 -34.49 -33.84
C LEU A 214 11.40 -34.35 -32.50
N ASP A 215 12.05 -35.43 -32.02
CA ASP A 215 12.91 -35.38 -30.83
C ASP A 215 14.08 -34.41 -31.01
N PHE A 216 14.73 -34.41 -32.17
CA PHE A 216 15.83 -33.49 -32.46
C PHE A 216 15.40 -32.02 -32.43
N ILE A 217 14.25 -31.70 -33.04
CA ILE A 217 13.68 -30.33 -33.02
C ILE A 217 13.29 -29.92 -31.60
N SER A 218 12.74 -30.86 -30.81
CA SER A 218 12.39 -30.60 -29.41
C SER A 218 13.60 -30.23 -28.54
N HIS A 219 14.78 -30.78 -28.86
CA HIS A 219 16.04 -30.49 -28.16
C HIS A 219 16.76 -29.22 -28.66
N ALA A 220 16.46 -28.77 -29.88
CA ALA A 220 17.00 -27.52 -30.42
C ALA A 220 16.18 -26.28 -30.00
N ALA A 221 14.97 -26.47 -29.46
CA ALA A 221 14.07 -25.42 -28.99
C ALA A 221 14.21 -25.09 -27.49
N THR A 222 15.15 -25.73 -26.79
CA THR A 222 15.61 -25.39 -25.42
C THR A 222 16.94 -24.67 -25.46
#